data_AF-A0A814U0Q9-F1
#
_entry.id   AF-A0A814U0Q9-F1
#
_cell.length_a   1.000
_cell.length_b   1.000
_cell.length_c   1.000
_cell.angle_alpha   90.00
_cell.angle_beta   90.00
_cell.angle_gamma   90.00
#
_symmetry.space_group_name_H-M   'P 1'
#
loop_
_entity.id
_entity.type
_entity.pdbx_description
1 polymer ?
#
loop_
_entity_poly.entity_id
_entity_poly.type
_entity_poly.pdbx_seq_one_letter_code
_entity_poly.pdbx_strand_id
1 'polypeptide(L)'
;MILTRQCKFILAGVSILLSLVVGINIGVIVYNRKSKSSTIEIQAYKILENNPLIDGHNDLAILIRENFQNKTNDLDLYNMAQYHLVEYTPSPTDITRLRQRQVGGQVYFCFHVLITLKTLYCSINFEYSDVFQLAKTAEEVRQAFNAKRIVSLLNIGGGQAIEGSFSILRLFYQMVDLSHVSTQTTIDPLNISQSPVIFSHSAAYSLCNHTRNVQDDVLELVKRNHGIVMVTFAPYFIKCHSEDPAAIADDAAHINYIRNIAGIENVGIGSDFDGIVVTPKDLEDV
;
A
#
# COMPACT_ATOMS: atom_id res chain seq x y z
N MET A 1 -38.73 58.43 -11.64
CA MET A 1 -38.71 57.25 -10.75
C MET A 1 -39.05 55.91 -11.45
N ILE A 2 -39.09 55.85 -12.80
CA ILE A 2 -39.48 54.63 -13.56
C ILE A 2 -38.25 53.92 -14.19
N LEU A 3 -37.24 54.68 -14.63
CA LEU A 3 -36.00 54.12 -15.21
C LEU A 3 -35.20 53.22 -14.23
N THR A 4 -35.24 53.51 -12.93
CA THR A 4 -34.52 52.73 -11.91
C THR A 4 -35.13 51.37 -11.61
N ARG A 5 -36.42 51.16 -11.90
CA ARG A 5 -37.08 49.85 -11.72
C ARG A 5 -36.78 48.92 -12.89
N GLN A 6 -36.90 49.39 -14.13
CA GLN A 6 -36.58 48.57 -15.32
C GLN A 6 -35.12 48.13 -15.34
N CYS A 7 -34.18 49.00 -14.96
CA CYS A 7 -32.77 48.66 -14.90
C CYS A 7 -32.49 47.56 -13.84
N LYS A 8 -33.19 47.58 -12.69
CA LYS A 8 -33.10 46.53 -11.67
C LYS A 8 -33.64 45.18 -12.14
N PHE A 9 -34.73 45.15 -12.93
CA PHE A 9 -35.26 43.90 -13.50
C PHE A 9 -34.32 43.31 -14.55
N ILE A 10 -33.70 44.13 -15.39
CA ILE A 10 -32.72 43.68 -16.39
C ILE A 10 -31.46 43.14 -15.70
N LEU A 11 -30.93 43.85 -14.70
CA LEU A 11 -29.76 43.40 -13.91
C LEU A 11 -30.05 42.09 -13.15
N ALA A 12 -31.25 41.94 -12.58
CA ALA A 12 -31.67 40.70 -11.93
C ALA A 12 -31.79 39.54 -12.93
N GLY A 13 -32.39 39.78 -14.10
CA GLY A 13 -32.52 38.79 -15.16
C GLY A 13 -31.16 38.34 -15.71
N VAL A 14 -30.24 39.26 -15.94
CA VAL A 14 -28.87 38.95 -16.39
C VAL A 14 -28.11 38.16 -15.32
N SER A 15 -28.27 38.50 -14.04
CA SER A 15 -27.62 37.78 -12.93
C SER A 15 -28.14 36.35 -12.79
N ILE A 16 -29.46 36.13 -12.95
CA ILE A 16 -30.07 34.80 -12.94
C ILE A 16 -29.61 33.96 -14.15
N LEU A 17 -29.52 34.57 -15.33
CA LEU A 17 -29.04 33.88 -16.53
C LEU A 17 -27.57 33.48 -16.37
N LEU A 18 -26.74 34.37 -15.81
CA LEU A 18 -25.32 34.09 -15.57
C LEU A 18 -25.14 32.95 -14.56
N SER A 19 -25.89 32.95 -13.46
CA SER A 19 -25.81 31.89 -12.44
C SER A 19 -26.30 30.54 -12.96
N LEU A 20 -27.34 30.51 -13.81
CA LEU A 20 -27.78 29.30 -14.49
C LEU A 20 -26.71 28.76 -15.45
N VAL A 21 -26.09 29.61 -16.26
CA VAL A 21 -25.02 29.21 -17.19
C VAL A 21 -23.80 28.68 -16.42
N VAL A 22 -23.39 29.34 -15.34
CA VAL A 22 -22.29 28.86 -14.48
C VAL A 22 -22.67 27.53 -13.81
N GLY A 23 -23.88 27.41 -13.28
CA GLY A 23 -24.37 26.16 -12.66
C GLY A 23 -24.41 24.99 -13.63
N ILE A 24 -24.88 25.19 -14.86
CA ILE A 24 -24.89 24.16 -15.91
C ILE A 24 -23.45 23.76 -16.28
N ASN A 25 -22.54 24.73 -16.49
CA ASN A 25 -21.14 24.42 -16.82
C ASN A 25 -20.45 23.64 -15.70
N ILE A 26 -20.64 24.04 -14.43
CA ILE A 26 -20.11 23.30 -13.28
C ILE A 26 -20.71 21.89 -13.24
N GLY A 27 -22.03 21.76 -13.43
CA GLY A 27 -22.73 20.47 -13.46
C GLY A 27 -22.19 19.52 -14.54
N VAL A 28 -21.96 20.03 -15.75
CA VAL A 28 -21.37 19.26 -16.86
C VAL A 28 -19.92 18.84 -16.54
N ILE A 29 -19.11 19.73 -15.98
CA ILE A 29 -17.73 19.42 -15.58
C ILE A 29 -17.70 18.33 -14.51
N VAL A 30 -18.54 18.45 -13.47
CA VAL A 30 -18.65 17.45 -12.40
C VAL A 30 -19.16 16.11 -12.95
N TYR A 31 -20.18 16.13 -13.81
CA TYR A 31 -20.71 14.92 -14.45
C TYR A 31 -19.65 14.21 -15.30
N ASN A 32 -18.95 14.95 -16.16
CA ASN A 32 -17.90 14.38 -17.01
C ASN A 32 -16.73 13.83 -16.19
N ARG A 33 -16.33 14.50 -15.10
CA ARG A 33 -15.32 13.98 -14.16
C ARG A 33 -15.78 12.67 -13.52
N LYS A 34 -17.01 12.61 -13.02
CA LYS A 34 -17.57 11.41 -12.38
C LYS A 34 -17.67 10.24 -13.37
N SER A 35 -18.13 10.49 -14.59
CA SER A 35 -18.20 9.48 -15.66
C SER A 35 -16.82 8.97 -16.11
N LYS A 36 -15.82 9.86 -16.20
CA LYS A 36 -14.44 9.47 -16.49
C LYS A 36 -13.84 8.64 -15.36
N SER A 37 -14.08 9.05 -14.10
CA SER A 37 -13.66 8.32 -12.90
C SER A 37 -14.23 6.90 -12.87
N SER A 38 -15.54 6.75 -13.13
CA SER A 38 -16.17 5.43 -13.17
C SER A 38 -15.62 4.54 -14.29
N THR A 39 -15.18 5.12 -15.40
CA THR A 39 -14.58 4.37 -16.51
C THR A 39 -13.19 3.84 -16.14
N ILE A 40 -12.37 4.67 -15.49
CA ILE A 40 -11.02 4.29 -15.02
C ILE A 40 -11.13 3.24 -13.91
N GLU A 41 -12.05 3.41 -12.98
CA GLU A 41 -12.29 2.48 -11.89
C GLU A 41 -12.70 1.10 -12.42
N ILE A 42 -13.65 1.04 -13.36
CA ILE A 42 -14.03 -0.23 -14.02
C ILE A 42 -12.82 -0.86 -14.73
N GLN A 43 -11.97 -0.06 -15.37
CA GLN A 43 -10.76 -0.57 -16.00
C GLN A 43 -9.76 -1.13 -14.98
N ALA A 44 -9.59 -0.46 -13.83
CA ALA A 44 -8.72 -0.93 -12.74
C ALA A 44 -9.21 -2.28 -12.19
N TYR A 45 -10.50 -2.42 -11.89
CA TYR A 45 -11.08 -3.70 -11.44
C TYR A 45 -10.89 -4.81 -12.47
N LYS A 46 -11.07 -4.54 -13.77
CA LYS A 46 -10.82 -5.55 -14.82
C LYS A 46 -9.35 -6.01 -14.90
N ILE A 47 -8.41 -5.10 -14.64
CA ILE A 47 -6.99 -5.44 -14.58
C ILE A 47 -6.73 -6.34 -13.36
N LEU A 48 -7.24 -5.97 -12.20
CA LEU A 48 -7.07 -6.69 -10.94
C LEU A 48 -7.74 -8.07 -10.93
N GLU A 49 -8.86 -8.25 -11.65
CA GLU A 49 -9.52 -9.56 -11.84
C GLU A 49 -8.56 -10.63 -12.39
N ASN A 50 -7.64 -10.23 -13.27
CA ASN A 50 -6.67 -11.14 -13.90
C ASN A 50 -5.25 -10.99 -13.35
N ASN A 51 -4.99 -9.92 -12.60
CA ASN A 51 -3.69 -9.61 -12.00
C ASN A 51 -3.90 -9.20 -10.53
N PRO A 52 -4.22 -10.15 -9.64
CA PRO A 52 -4.50 -9.84 -8.25
C PRO A 52 -3.31 -9.12 -7.60
N LEU A 53 -3.58 -8.02 -6.91
CA LEU A 53 -2.54 -7.20 -6.29
C LEU A 53 -1.84 -7.97 -5.15
N ILE A 54 -0.51 -7.89 -5.09
CA ILE A 54 0.26 -8.30 -3.92
C ILE A 54 0.76 -7.04 -3.23
N ASP A 55 0.30 -6.81 -2.00
CA ASP A 55 0.84 -5.80 -1.12
C ASP A 55 2.13 -6.31 -0.46
N GLY A 56 3.21 -5.57 -0.67
CA GLY A 56 4.56 -5.90 -0.21
C GLY A 56 4.80 -5.79 1.29
N HIS A 57 3.91 -5.11 2.03
CA HIS A 57 4.10 -4.92 3.46
C HIS A 57 2.81 -4.57 4.20
N ASN A 58 2.43 -5.40 5.17
CA ASN A 58 1.30 -5.15 6.04
C ASN A 58 1.60 -5.67 7.48
N ASP A 59 1.31 -4.85 8.48
CA ASP A 59 1.60 -5.08 9.90
C ASP A 59 0.44 -5.75 10.67
N LEU A 60 -0.62 -6.18 10.00
CA LEU A 60 -1.78 -6.86 10.61
C LEU A 60 -1.39 -8.02 11.53
N ALA A 61 -0.34 -8.78 11.17
CA ALA A 61 0.11 -9.90 12.00
C ALA A 61 0.66 -9.43 13.35
N ILE A 62 1.29 -8.25 13.39
CA ILE A 62 1.73 -7.60 14.63
C ILE A 62 0.51 -7.09 15.40
N LEU A 63 -0.44 -6.44 14.72
CA LEU A 63 -1.68 -5.96 15.34
C LEU A 63 -2.44 -7.09 16.03
N ILE A 64 -2.64 -8.23 15.36
CA ILE A 64 -3.34 -9.41 15.91
C ILE A 64 -2.59 -9.93 17.14
N ARG A 65 -1.25 -9.97 17.10
CA ARG A 65 -0.46 -10.38 18.26
C ARG A 65 -0.71 -9.47 19.45
N GLU A 66 -0.60 -8.15 19.28
CA GLU A 66 -0.72 -7.19 20.38
C GLU A 66 -2.12 -7.17 20.99
N ASN A 67 -3.17 -7.26 20.17
CA ASN A 67 -4.55 -7.17 20.63
C ASN A 67 -5.10 -8.50 21.19
N PHE A 68 -4.67 -9.65 20.66
CA PHE A 68 -5.27 -10.95 21.00
C PHE A 68 -4.31 -11.92 21.69
N GLN A 69 -3.02 -11.57 21.83
CA GLN A 69 -1.99 -12.45 22.41
C GLN A 69 -1.92 -13.82 21.70
N ASN A 70 -2.27 -13.87 20.41
CA ASN A 70 -2.40 -15.09 19.58
C ASN A 70 -3.47 -16.09 20.05
N LYS A 71 -4.51 -15.62 20.75
CA LYS A 71 -5.73 -16.42 21.01
C LYS A 71 -6.67 -16.25 19.81
N THR A 72 -6.82 -17.30 19.01
CA THR A 72 -7.56 -17.26 17.74
C THR A 72 -9.07 -17.24 17.93
N ASN A 73 -9.56 -17.82 19.03
CA ASN A 73 -10.99 -18.00 19.28
C ASN A 73 -11.81 -16.70 19.35
N ASP A 74 -11.15 -15.56 19.65
CA ASP A 74 -11.80 -14.25 19.77
C ASP A 74 -11.49 -13.33 18.57
N LEU A 75 -10.68 -13.79 17.61
CA LEU A 75 -10.31 -13.00 16.43
C LEU A 75 -11.45 -13.03 15.41
N ASP A 76 -11.93 -11.84 15.02
CA ASP A 76 -12.85 -11.66 13.90
C ASP A 76 -12.22 -10.81 12.80
N LEU A 77 -11.56 -11.47 11.84
CA LEU A 77 -10.95 -10.81 10.68
C LEU A 77 -11.95 -10.19 9.70
N TYR A 78 -13.27 -10.27 9.93
CA TYR A 78 -14.26 -9.49 9.19
C TYR A 78 -14.53 -8.12 9.82
N ASN A 79 -14.16 -7.92 11.09
CA ASN A 79 -14.41 -6.70 11.84
C ASN A 79 -13.18 -6.25 12.64
N MET A 80 -12.23 -5.65 11.92
CA MET A 80 -10.95 -5.20 12.50
C MET A 80 -10.91 -3.71 12.85
N ALA A 81 -11.91 -2.92 12.44
CA ALA A 81 -11.91 -1.46 12.60
C ALA A 81 -11.90 -0.98 14.07
N GLN A 82 -12.20 -1.85 15.04
CA GLN A 82 -12.13 -1.53 16.46
C GLN A 82 -10.73 -1.72 17.07
N TYR A 83 -9.83 -2.40 16.36
CA TYR A 83 -8.47 -2.67 16.82
C TYR A 83 -7.48 -1.72 16.17
N HIS A 84 -6.38 -1.48 16.86
CA HIS A 84 -5.30 -0.62 16.38
C HIS A 84 -3.96 -1.13 16.91
N LEU A 85 -2.91 -1.02 16.11
CA LEU A 85 -1.53 -1.25 16.55
C LEU A 85 -0.89 0.07 17.01
N VAL A 86 -1.12 1.12 16.22
CA VAL A 86 -0.64 2.47 16.47
C VAL A 86 -1.74 3.27 17.15
N GLU A 87 -1.38 4.13 18.11
CA GLU A 87 -2.33 4.82 18.98
C GLU A 87 -3.38 5.60 18.16
N TYR A 88 -4.66 5.28 18.36
CA TYR A 88 -5.83 5.92 17.74
C TYR A 88 -6.03 5.69 16.23
N THR A 89 -5.33 4.73 15.61
CA THR A 89 -5.51 4.43 14.17
C THR A 89 -6.18 3.06 13.97
N PRO A 90 -7.50 3.02 13.68
CA PRO A 90 -8.21 1.80 13.33
C PRO A 90 -7.48 0.98 12.26
N SER A 91 -7.54 -0.34 12.39
CA SER A 91 -6.98 -1.23 11.37
C SER A 91 -7.62 -0.96 10.01
N PRO A 92 -6.83 -0.60 8.98
CA PRO A 92 -7.30 -0.51 7.60
C PRO A 92 -7.57 -1.88 6.96
N THR A 93 -7.25 -2.98 7.63
CA THR A 93 -7.23 -4.32 7.01
C THR A 93 -8.29 -5.25 7.61
N ASP A 94 -9.22 -5.73 6.79
CA ASP A 94 -10.08 -6.87 7.11
C ASP A 94 -10.44 -7.65 5.83
N ILE A 95 -10.99 -8.85 6.00
CA ILE A 95 -11.37 -9.73 4.88
C ILE A 95 -12.35 -9.03 3.94
N THR A 96 -13.31 -8.26 4.48
CA THR A 96 -14.34 -7.59 3.67
C THR A 96 -13.69 -6.59 2.71
N ARG A 97 -12.83 -5.71 3.22
CA ARG A 97 -12.13 -4.69 2.42
C ARG A 97 -11.13 -5.32 1.44
N LEU A 98 -10.34 -6.30 1.87
CA LEU A 98 -9.41 -7.03 1.00
C LEU A 98 -10.13 -7.66 -0.21
N ARG A 99 -11.30 -8.26 0.04
CA ARG A 99 -12.13 -8.85 -1.03
C ARG A 99 -12.74 -7.79 -1.93
N GLN A 100 -13.23 -6.69 -1.37
CA GLN A 100 -13.82 -5.59 -2.14
C GLN A 100 -12.82 -4.92 -3.09
N ARG A 101 -11.54 -4.79 -2.68
CA ARG A 101 -10.47 -4.19 -3.49
C ARG A 101 -9.63 -5.18 -4.29
N GLN A 102 -10.02 -6.45 -4.31
CA GLN A 102 -9.35 -7.51 -5.07
C GLN A 102 -7.85 -7.66 -4.73
N VAL A 103 -7.50 -7.47 -3.46
CA VAL A 103 -6.16 -7.77 -2.97
C VAL A 103 -5.96 -9.28 -3.06
N GLY A 104 -5.00 -9.69 -3.88
CA GLY A 104 -4.67 -11.08 -4.15
C GLY A 104 -3.70 -11.66 -3.15
N GLY A 105 -2.83 -10.85 -2.56
CA GLY A 105 -1.86 -11.31 -1.58
C GLY A 105 -1.35 -10.19 -0.68
N GLN A 106 -0.87 -10.60 0.49
CA GLN A 106 -0.25 -9.73 1.48
C GLN A 106 1.03 -10.36 1.99
N VAL A 107 2.06 -9.54 2.11
CA VAL A 107 3.31 -9.89 2.78
C VAL A 107 3.25 -9.36 4.20
N TYR A 108 3.06 -10.28 5.14
CA TYR A 108 2.96 -9.94 6.56
C TYR A 108 4.33 -9.79 7.19
N PHE A 109 4.53 -8.66 7.83
CA PHE A 109 5.79 -8.33 8.49
C PHE A 109 5.88 -8.90 9.91
N CYS A 110 7.12 -9.14 10.34
CA CYS A 110 7.41 -9.86 11.59
C CYS A 110 8.70 -9.40 12.26
N PHE A 111 8.64 -8.89 13.48
CA PHE A 111 9.84 -8.74 14.34
C PHE A 111 10.18 -10.01 15.14
N HIS A 112 9.17 -10.82 15.52
CA HIS A 112 9.32 -12.00 16.36
C HIS A 112 8.90 -13.27 15.62
N VAL A 113 9.87 -13.94 14.98
CA VAL A 113 9.64 -14.99 13.98
C VAL A 113 8.66 -16.07 14.43
N LEU A 114 8.92 -16.71 15.58
CA LEU A 114 8.07 -17.81 16.07
C LEU A 114 6.64 -17.37 16.36
N ILE A 115 6.47 -16.16 16.88
CA ILE A 115 5.17 -15.64 17.28
C ILE A 115 4.36 -15.30 16.05
N THR A 116 4.93 -14.56 15.10
CA THR A 116 4.21 -14.21 13.87
C THR A 116 3.94 -15.42 12.99
N LEU A 117 4.84 -16.42 12.96
CA LEU A 117 4.55 -17.70 12.33
C LEU A 117 3.29 -18.33 12.94
N LYS A 118 3.16 -18.32 14.27
CA LYS A 118 1.94 -18.82 14.92
C LYS A 118 0.71 -18.01 14.49
N THR A 119 0.79 -16.68 14.44
CA THR A 119 -0.32 -15.83 13.98
C THR A 119 -0.72 -16.15 12.53
N LEU A 120 0.27 -16.25 11.65
CA LEU A 120 0.04 -16.48 10.23
C LEU A 120 -0.53 -17.86 9.96
N TYR A 121 0.07 -18.90 10.54
CA TYR A 121 -0.36 -20.28 10.35
C TYR A 121 -1.67 -20.58 11.08
N CYS A 122 -1.74 -20.32 12.39
CA CYS A 122 -2.87 -20.75 13.21
C CYS A 122 -4.05 -19.77 13.19
N SER A 123 -3.81 -18.45 13.12
CA SER A 123 -4.90 -17.48 13.14
C SER A 123 -5.43 -17.18 11.75
N ILE A 124 -4.58 -16.71 10.84
CA ILE A 124 -5.02 -16.24 9.53
C ILE A 124 -5.31 -17.43 8.61
N ASN A 125 -4.36 -18.34 8.43
CA ASN A 125 -4.47 -19.37 7.39
C ASN A 125 -5.22 -20.63 7.81
N PHE A 126 -5.28 -20.95 9.10
CA PHE A 126 -6.01 -22.12 9.59
C PHE A 126 -7.49 -21.81 9.80
N GLU A 127 -7.82 -20.77 10.60
CA GLU A 127 -9.22 -20.40 10.87
C GLU A 127 -9.95 -19.91 9.62
N TYR A 128 -9.25 -19.19 8.73
CA TYR A 128 -9.81 -18.64 7.49
C TYR A 128 -9.21 -19.29 6.24
N SER A 129 -9.03 -20.61 6.28
CA SER A 129 -8.41 -21.40 5.20
C SER A 129 -9.15 -21.38 3.84
N ASP A 130 -10.43 -21.03 3.87
CA ASP A 130 -11.27 -20.76 2.69
C ASP A 130 -10.98 -19.39 2.07
N VAL A 131 -10.46 -18.45 2.86
CA VAL A 131 -10.11 -17.09 2.43
C VAL A 131 -8.63 -16.97 2.08
N PHE A 132 -7.74 -17.47 2.93
CA PHE A 132 -6.29 -17.27 2.83
C PHE A 132 -5.54 -18.56 2.48
N GLN A 133 -4.36 -18.39 1.87
CA GLN A 133 -3.40 -19.46 1.63
C GLN A 133 -1.98 -18.99 1.87
N LEU A 134 -1.26 -19.66 2.74
CA LEU A 134 0.17 -19.44 2.92
C LEU A 134 0.92 -19.94 1.68
N ALA A 135 1.77 -19.09 1.12
CA ALA A 135 2.68 -19.45 0.05
C ALA A 135 4.14 -19.22 0.47
N LYS A 136 5.01 -20.06 -0.06
CA LYS A 136 6.47 -20.02 0.10
C LYS A 136 7.17 -19.97 -1.25
N THR A 137 6.44 -20.16 -2.34
CA THR A 137 6.96 -20.15 -3.71
C THR A 137 6.00 -19.42 -4.64
N ALA A 138 6.51 -18.88 -5.75
CA ALA A 138 5.69 -18.25 -6.78
C ALA A 138 4.65 -19.21 -7.38
N GLU A 139 4.89 -20.52 -7.36
CA GLU A 139 3.93 -21.50 -7.84
C GLU A 139 2.74 -21.65 -6.88
N GLU A 140 3.00 -21.69 -5.57
CA GLU A 140 1.93 -21.68 -4.55
C GLU A 140 1.10 -20.39 -4.59
N VAL A 141 1.74 -19.24 -4.90
CA VAL A 141 1.05 -17.96 -5.14
C VAL A 141 0.05 -18.11 -6.30
N ARG A 142 0.48 -18.65 -7.45
CA ARG A 142 -0.40 -18.86 -8.61
C ARG A 142 -1.54 -19.82 -8.31
N GLN A 143 -1.27 -20.88 -7.55
CA GLN A 143 -2.29 -21.83 -7.12
C GLN A 143 -3.35 -21.16 -6.25
N ALA A 144 -2.95 -20.30 -5.30
CA ALA A 144 -3.86 -19.54 -4.47
C ALA A 144 -4.72 -18.59 -5.30
N PHE A 145 -4.13 -17.87 -6.25
CA PHE A 145 -4.87 -16.98 -7.15
C PHE A 145 -5.91 -17.75 -7.97
N ASN A 146 -5.54 -18.91 -8.53
CA ASN A 146 -6.46 -19.79 -9.24
C ASN A 146 -7.60 -20.31 -8.34
N ALA A 147 -7.29 -20.56 -7.06
CA ALA A 147 -8.27 -20.93 -6.04
C ALA A 147 -9.07 -19.73 -5.47
N LYS A 148 -8.84 -18.50 -5.98
CA LYS A 148 -9.42 -17.25 -5.47
C LYS A 148 -9.18 -17.04 -3.96
N ARG A 149 -8.03 -17.50 -3.45
CA ARG A 149 -7.58 -17.25 -2.09
C ARG A 149 -6.59 -16.10 -2.04
N ILE A 150 -6.63 -15.34 -0.94
CA ILE A 150 -5.68 -14.27 -0.67
C ILE A 150 -4.39 -14.92 -0.17
N VAL A 151 -3.30 -14.69 -0.87
CA VAL A 151 -2.01 -15.23 -0.50
C VAL A 151 -1.50 -14.56 0.76
N SER A 152 -1.03 -15.36 1.69
CA SER A 152 -0.23 -14.95 2.83
C SER A 152 1.25 -15.24 2.53
N LEU A 153 2.09 -14.21 2.57
CA LEU A 153 3.56 -14.32 2.50
C LEU A 153 4.14 -13.82 3.82
N LEU A 154 5.34 -14.29 4.17
CA LEU A 154 6.04 -13.86 5.37
C LEU A 154 7.27 -13.04 5.00
N ASN A 155 7.43 -11.89 5.64
CA ASN A 155 8.67 -11.12 5.64
C ASN A 155 9.19 -10.95 7.07
N ILE A 156 10.48 -11.17 7.27
CA ILE A 156 11.12 -11.05 8.59
C ILE A 156 11.82 -9.69 8.68
N GLY A 157 11.31 -8.89 9.60
CA GLY A 157 11.80 -7.57 9.97
C GLY A 157 13.03 -7.59 10.85
N GLY A 158 14.14 -7.15 10.27
CA GLY A 158 15.38 -6.87 10.98
C GLY A 158 16.26 -8.10 11.21
N GLY A 159 17.55 -7.95 10.93
CA GLY A 159 18.55 -9.03 11.08
C GLY A 159 18.75 -9.54 12.53
N GLN A 160 18.19 -8.84 13.53
CA GLN A 160 18.15 -9.31 14.90
C GLN A 160 17.43 -10.67 15.04
N ALA A 161 16.47 -10.97 14.16
CA ALA A 161 15.61 -12.15 14.29
C ALA A 161 16.38 -13.47 14.03
N ILE A 162 17.57 -13.39 13.42
CA ILE A 162 18.46 -14.55 13.25
C ILE A 162 19.50 -14.68 14.36
N GLU A 163 19.55 -13.76 15.33
CA GLU A 163 20.47 -13.76 16.48
C GLU A 163 21.94 -14.01 16.09
N GLY A 164 22.38 -13.46 14.94
CA GLY A 164 23.73 -13.67 14.41
C GLY A 164 24.02 -15.08 13.88
N SER A 165 23.00 -15.93 13.73
CA SER A 165 23.13 -17.33 13.30
C SER A 165 22.73 -17.54 11.84
N PHE A 166 23.71 -17.86 10.99
CA PHE A 166 23.45 -18.27 9.61
C PHE A 166 22.61 -19.55 9.52
N SER A 167 22.58 -20.37 10.58
CA SER A 167 21.73 -21.56 10.63
C SER A 167 20.26 -21.19 10.72
N ILE A 168 19.91 -20.14 11.45
CA ILE A 168 18.54 -19.62 11.52
C ILE A 168 18.17 -18.95 10.20
N LEU A 169 19.10 -18.19 9.60
CA LEU A 169 18.87 -17.54 8.30
C LEU A 169 18.44 -18.56 7.22
N ARG A 170 19.09 -19.73 7.16
CA ARG A 170 18.75 -20.79 6.19
C ARG A 170 17.31 -21.32 6.29
N LEU A 171 16.62 -21.10 7.41
CA LEU A 171 15.23 -21.52 7.58
C LEU A 171 14.22 -20.59 6.87
N PHE A 172 14.59 -19.32 6.65
CA PHE A 172 13.65 -18.28 6.23
C PHE A 172 14.09 -17.47 5.00
N TYR A 173 15.35 -17.61 4.59
CA TYR A 173 15.93 -16.77 3.55
C TYR A 173 15.56 -17.25 2.15
N GLN A 174 14.81 -16.40 1.44
CA GLN A 174 14.58 -16.52 -0.01
C GLN A 174 14.87 -15.22 -0.76
N MET A 175 14.56 -14.07 -0.16
CA MET A 175 14.75 -12.74 -0.74
C MET A 175 15.34 -11.78 0.31
N VAL A 176 16.14 -10.81 -0.14
CA VAL A 176 16.71 -9.75 0.71
C VAL A 176 15.80 -8.54 0.65
N ASP A 177 15.30 -8.11 1.81
CA ASP A 177 14.58 -6.83 1.95
C ASP A 177 15.53 -5.75 2.48
N LEU A 178 15.59 -4.62 1.77
CA LEU A 178 16.45 -3.47 2.06
C LEU A 178 15.66 -2.27 2.59
N SER A 179 14.37 -2.40 2.87
CA SER A 179 13.66 -1.37 3.64
C SER A 179 14.26 -1.21 5.05
N HIS A 180 14.26 0.02 5.59
CA HIS A 180 14.86 0.46 6.88
C HIS A 180 16.38 0.54 6.97
N VAL A 181 17.14 -0.06 6.05
CA VAL A 181 18.60 -0.11 6.20
C VAL A 181 19.29 1.20 5.79
N SER A 182 20.54 1.37 6.21
CA SER A 182 21.34 2.53 5.81
C SER A 182 21.74 2.46 4.34
N THR A 183 22.05 3.59 3.70
CA THR A 183 22.46 3.64 2.29
C THR A 183 23.61 2.68 1.97
N GLN A 184 24.64 2.57 2.82
CA GLN A 184 25.73 1.62 2.58
C GLN A 184 25.26 0.16 2.67
N THR A 185 24.43 -0.15 3.66
CA THR A 185 23.79 -1.46 3.80
C THR A 185 22.85 -1.80 2.64
N THR A 186 22.39 -0.81 1.88
CA THR A 186 21.64 -1.00 0.65
C THR A 186 22.55 -1.29 -0.54
N ILE A 187 23.64 -0.52 -0.68
CA ILE A 187 24.59 -0.61 -1.79
C ILE A 187 25.35 -1.95 -1.76
N ASP A 188 25.79 -2.41 -0.59
CA ASP A 188 26.61 -3.62 -0.49
C ASP A 188 25.87 -4.87 -1.03
N PRO A 189 24.64 -5.20 -0.58
CA PRO A 189 23.86 -6.32 -1.13
C PRO A 189 23.54 -6.16 -2.61
N LEU A 190 23.21 -4.94 -3.09
CA LEU A 190 22.91 -4.71 -4.50
C LEU A 190 24.10 -5.01 -5.42
N ASN A 191 25.33 -4.83 -4.94
CA ASN A 191 26.55 -5.12 -5.70
C ASN A 191 26.97 -6.60 -5.69
N ILE A 192 26.58 -7.37 -4.66
CA ILE A 192 27.05 -8.76 -4.49
C ILE A 192 25.96 -9.81 -4.69
N SER A 193 24.68 -9.44 -4.54
CA SER A 193 23.57 -10.38 -4.63
C SER A 193 23.42 -10.89 -6.06
N GLN A 194 23.34 -12.21 -6.19
CA GLN A 194 23.04 -12.89 -7.46
C GLN A 194 21.54 -12.99 -7.73
N SER A 195 20.71 -12.63 -6.74
CA SER A 195 19.25 -12.63 -6.84
C SER A 195 18.72 -11.20 -6.73
N PRO A 196 17.55 -10.92 -7.34
CA PRO A 196 16.81 -9.68 -7.11
C PRO A 196 16.56 -9.42 -5.61
N VAL A 197 16.76 -8.18 -5.20
CA VAL A 197 16.39 -7.67 -3.86
C VAL A 197 15.03 -6.98 -3.89
N ILE A 198 14.47 -6.72 -2.71
CA ILE A 198 13.23 -5.94 -2.56
C ILE A 198 13.47 -4.77 -1.61
N PHE A 199 12.66 -3.73 -1.77
CA PHE A 199 12.31 -2.81 -0.70
C PHE A 199 10.81 -3.02 -0.48
N SER A 200 10.44 -3.69 0.60
CA SER A 200 9.04 -4.06 0.83
C SER A 200 8.11 -2.87 1.05
N HIS A 201 8.63 -1.75 1.54
CA HIS A 201 7.88 -0.50 1.79
C HIS A 201 8.86 0.68 1.90
N SER A 202 9.08 1.40 0.81
CA SER A 202 9.97 2.58 0.76
C SER A 202 9.54 3.52 -0.37
N ALA A 203 9.96 4.78 -0.34
CA ALA A 203 9.57 5.80 -1.33
C ALA A 203 10.81 6.42 -2.02
N ALA A 204 10.60 7.34 -2.97
CA ALA A 204 11.66 8.05 -3.68
C ALA A 204 12.23 9.22 -2.85
N TYR A 205 13.55 9.24 -2.66
CA TYR A 205 14.23 10.27 -1.86
C TYR A 205 14.17 11.66 -2.50
N SER A 206 14.23 11.73 -3.83
CA SER A 206 14.24 13.00 -4.56
C SER A 206 12.89 13.74 -4.53
N LEU A 207 11.79 13.04 -4.23
CA LEU A 207 10.48 13.66 -4.01
C LEU A 207 10.24 14.01 -2.54
N CYS A 208 10.69 13.16 -1.63
CA CYS A 208 10.70 13.42 -0.20
C CYS A 208 12.06 12.98 0.39
N ASN A 209 12.86 13.95 0.84
CA ASN A 209 14.24 13.79 1.30
C ASN A 209 14.38 13.16 2.69
N HIS A 210 13.61 12.10 2.95
CA HIS A 210 13.62 11.35 4.19
C HIS A 210 14.60 10.17 4.12
N THR A 211 15.36 9.89 5.18
CA THR A 211 16.41 8.85 5.19
C THR A 211 15.88 7.43 4.96
N ARG A 212 14.58 7.18 5.17
CA ARG A 212 13.90 5.92 4.81
C ARG A 212 13.67 5.74 3.32
N ASN A 213 13.81 6.79 2.50
CA ASN A 213 13.56 6.74 1.07
C ASN A 213 14.82 6.42 0.27
N VAL A 214 14.60 5.82 -0.90
CA VAL A 214 15.63 5.29 -1.80
C VAL A 214 16.21 6.40 -2.66
N GLN A 215 17.54 6.55 -2.64
CA GLN A 215 18.26 7.53 -3.45
C GLN A 215 18.34 7.12 -4.93
N ASP A 216 18.50 8.08 -5.83
CA ASP A 216 18.49 7.83 -7.29
C ASP A 216 19.63 6.90 -7.75
N ASP A 217 20.82 7.03 -7.14
CA ASP A 217 21.95 6.15 -7.42
C ASP A 217 21.66 4.70 -6.99
N VAL A 218 20.94 4.52 -5.89
CA VAL A 218 20.43 3.21 -5.47
C VAL A 218 19.35 2.69 -6.41
N LEU A 219 18.44 3.54 -6.91
CA LEU A 219 17.42 3.12 -7.90
C LEU A 219 18.07 2.59 -9.19
N GLU A 220 19.17 3.18 -9.63
CA GLU A 220 19.95 2.67 -10.77
C GLU A 220 20.63 1.32 -10.47
N LEU A 221 21.01 1.06 -9.22
CA LEU A 221 21.49 -0.26 -8.81
C LEU A 221 20.36 -1.30 -8.76
N VAL A 222 19.18 -0.93 -8.26
CA VAL A 222 17.99 -1.78 -8.25
C VAL A 222 17.66 -2.27 -9.65
N LYS A 223 17.69 -1.37 -10.64
CA LYS A 223 17.50 -1.70 -12.05
C LYS A 223 18.46 -2.78 -12.55
N ARG A 224 19.76 -2.63 -12.24
CA ARG A 224 20.81 -3.58 -12.65
C ARG A 224 20.66 -4.94 -11.96
N ASN A 225 20.23 -4.93 -10.70
CA ASN A 225 19.98 -6.14 -9.91
C ASN A 225 18.63 -6.81 -10.28
N HIS A 226 17.78 -6.14 -11.05
CA HIS A 226 16.39 -6.55 -11.32
C HIS A 226 15.51 -6.63 -10.07
N GLY A 227 15.87 -5.89 -9.02
CA GLY A 227 15.09 -5.80 -7.78
C GLY A 227 13.84 -4.94 -7.93
N ILE A 228 13.04 -4.83 -6.88
CA ILE A 228 11.79 -4.04 -6.89
C ILE A 228 11.70 -3.12 -5.68
N VAL A 229 11.24 -1.88 -5.90
CA VAL A 229 10.89 -0.94 -4.83
C VAL A 229 9.36 -0.88 -4.72
N MET A 230 8.83 -1.33 -3.60
CA MET A 230 7.40 -1.33 -3.32
C MET A 230 7.06 -0.06 -2.53
N VAL A 231 6.24 0.81 -3.14
CA VAL A 231 5.95 2.15 -2.62
C VAL A 231 5.04 2.08 -1.41
N THR A 232 5.51 2.65 -0.31
CA THR A 232 4.77 2.81 0.95
C THR A 232 3.74 3.91 0.89
N PHE A 233 2.67 3.78 1.66
CA PHE A 233 1.65 4.80 1.83
C PHE A 233 1.86 5.63 3.10
N ALA A 234 2.97 5.44 3.84
CA ALA A 234 3.30 6.25 4.99
C ALA A 234 3.42 7.75 4.61
N PRO A 235 2.51 8.64 5.04
CA PRO A 235 2.47 10.03 4.59
C PRO A 235 3.78 10.78 4.85
N TYR A 236 4.45 10.43 5.95
CA TYR A 236 5.73 11.02 6.34
C TYR A 236 6.87 10.69 5.38
N PHE A 237 6.79 9.57 4.65
CA PHE A 237 7.77 9.18 3.63
C PHE A 237 7.35 9.63 2.22
N ILE A 238 6.08 10.01 2.03
CA ILE A 238 5.53 10.45 0.74
C ILE A 238 5.59 11.97 0.59
N LYS A 239 5.19 12.73 1.60
CA LYS A 239 5.23 14.21 1.59
C LYS A 239 6.14 14.83 2.63
N CYS A 240 6.99 14.03 3.28
CA CYS A 240 7.94 14.53 4.29
C CYS A 240 7.18 15.31 5.40
N HIS A 241 7.58 16.55 5.64
CA HIS A 241 6.99 17.45 6.64
C HIS A 241 6.03 18.48 6.01
N SER A 242 5.31 18.12 4.95
CA SER A 242 4.28 18.97 4.36
C SER A 242 3.13 19.23 5.35
N GLU A 243 2.63 20.47 5.39
CA GLU A 243 1.42 20.82 6.15
C GLU A 243 0.15 20.23 5.52
N ASP A 244 0.14 20.09 4.19
CA ASP A 244 -0.96 19.44 3.46
C ASP A 244 -0.88 17.92 3.64
N PRO A 245 -2.00 17.23 3.95
CA PRO A 245 -2.06 15.78 4.00
C PRO A 245 -1.57 15.13 2.70
N ALA A 246 -0.94 13.96 2.80
CA ALA A 246 -0.67 13.11 1.65
C ALA A 246 -1.98 12.61 1.02
N ALA A 247 -1.99 12.45 -0.29
CA ALA A 247 -3.10 11.87 -1.04
C ALA A 247 -2.58 10.89 -2.09
N ILE A 248 -3.46 10.04 -2.62
CA ILE A 248 -3.16 9.04 -3.66
C ILE A 248 -2.32 9.57 -4.85
N ALA A 249 -2.43 10.86 -5.17
CA ALA A 249 -1.66 11.49 -6.24
C ALA A 249 -0.16 11.60 -5.89
N ASP A 250 0.18 11.81 -4.62
CA ASP A 250 1.56 11.87 -4.14
C ASP A 250 2.19 10.46 -4.17
N ASP A 251 1.46 9.43 -3.73
CA ASP A 251 1.88 8.03 -3.85
C ASP A 251 2.12 7.64 -5.31
N ALA A 252 1.20 8.00 -6.20
CA ALA A 252 1.34 7.80 -7.64
C ALA A 252 2.53 8.57 -8.23
N ALA A 253 2.89 9.73 -7.69
CA ALA A 253 4.08 10.47 -8.11
C ALA A 253 5.37 9.69 -7.75
N HIS A 254 5.43 9.10 -6.55
CA HIS A 254 6.54 8.23 -6.14
C HIS A 254 6.67 6.98 -7.03
N ILE A 255 5.55 6.31 -7.32
CA ILE A 255 5.52 5.17 -8.26
C ILE A 255 6.09 5.56 -9.63
N ASN A 256 5.61 6.68 -10.19
CA ASN A 256 6.06 7.13 -11.51
C ASN A 256 7.53 7.57 -11.50
N TYR A 257 8.01 8.19 -10.42
CA TYR A 257 9.39 8.60 -10.29
C TYR A 257 10.34 7.40 -10.28
N ILE A 258 10.05 6.39 -9.44
CA ILE A 258 10.82 5.14 -9.38
C ILE A 258 10.79 4.43 -10.72
N ARG A 259 9.60 4.30 -11.34
CA ARG A 259 9.44 3.72 -12.68
C ARG A 259 10.36 4.37 -13.72
N ASN A 260 10.49 5.70 -13.69
CA ASN A 260 11.27 6.44 -14.69
C ASN A 260 12.78 6.17 -14.58
N ILE A 261 13.29 5.90 -13.37
CA ILE A 261 14.71 5.64 -13.13
C ILE A 261 14.97 4.13 -13.21
N ALA A 262 14.33 3.37 -12.32
CA ALA A 262 14.57 1.94 -12.13
C ALA A 262 13.94 1.08 -13.23
N GLY A 263 12.80 1.49 -13.78
CA GLY A 263 12.05 0.74 -14.80
C GLY A 263 10.66 0.28 -14.31
N ILE A 264 9.78 -0.07 -15.25
CA ILE A 264 8.40 -0.51 -14.95
C ILE A 264 8.34 -1.85 -14.21
N GLU A 265 9.32 -2.73 -14.44
CA GLU A 265 9.42 -4.04 -13.78
C GLU A 265 9.98 -3.93 -12.34
N ASN A 266 10.42 -2.74 -11.93
CA ASN A 266 11.17 -2.50 -10.70
C ASN A 266 10.37 -1.67 -9.67
N VAL A 267 9.06 -1.54 -9.86
CA VAL A 267 8.17 -0.79 -8.95
C VAL A 267 6.96 -1.62 -8.54
N GLY A 268 6.56 -1.53 -7.28
CA GLY A 268 5.38 -2.20 -6.71
C GLY A 268 4.68 -1.34 -5.65
N ILE A 269 3.79 -1.96 -4.87
CA ILE A 269 3.03 -1.33 -3.78
C ILE A 269 3.31 -2.08 -2.48
N GLY A 270 3.64 -1.36 -1.42
CA GLY A 270 3.99 -1.91 -0.12
C GLY A 270 3.43 -1.03 0.98
N SER A 271 2.12 -1.11 1.21
CA SER A 271 1.30 -0.08 1.83
C SER A 271 1.81 0.41 3.18
N ASP A 272 2.38 -0.48 3.98
CA ASP A 272 2.69 -0.24 5.40
C ASP A 272 1.41 -0.09 6.24
N PHE A 273 0.29 -0.61 5.76
CA PHE A 273 -0.97 -0.66 6.49
C PHE A 273 -0.82 -1.41 7.81
N ASP A 274 -1.61 -1.00 8.80
CA ASP A 274 -1.50 -1.37 10.22
C ASP A 274 -0.21 -0.92 10.92
N GLY A 275 0.82 -0.46 10.19
CA GLY A 275 2.10 0.03 10.74
C GLY A 275 2.22 1.57 10.79
N ILE A 276 1.33 2.27 10.08
CA ILE A 276 1.34 3.74 9.97
C ILE A 276 0.28 4.43 10.84
N VAL A 277 0.59 5.63 11.33
CA VAL A 277 -0.31 6.43 12.18
C VAL A 277 -1.46 7.04 11.38
N VAL A 278 -1.21 7.45 10.14
CA VAL A 278 -2.19 8.13 9.30
C VAL A 278 -2.05 7.59 7.89
N THR A 279 -3.16 7.45 7.19
CA THR A 279 -3.21 7.01 5.79
C THR A 279 -3.33 8.23 4.84
N PRO A 280 -2.84 8.15 3.60
CA PRO A 280 -3.08 9.18 2.61
C PRO A 280 -4.58 9.29 2.31
N LYS A 281 -5.02 10.49 1.97
CA LYS A 281 -6.37 10.72 1.47
C LYS A 281 -6.61 9.89 0.20
N ASP A 282 -7.79 9.30 0.10
CA ASP A 282 -8.23 8.40 -0.97
C ASP A 282 -7.45 7.04 -0.98
N LEU A 283 -6.71 6.74 0.09
CA LEU A 283 -6.05 5.46 0.39
C LEU A 283 -6.24 5.08 1.87
N GLU A 284 -7.46 5.23 2.38
CA GLU A 284 -7.77 5.05 3.80
C GLU A 284 -7.65 3.60 4.29
N ASP A 285 -7.80 2.64 3.36
CA ASP A 285 -7.80 1.21 3.63
C ASP A 285 -7.27 0.37 2.46
N VAL A 286 -7.09 -0.94 2.71
CA VAL A 286 -6.72 -1.97 1.72
C VAL A 286 -7.66 -2.02 0.54
#